data_AF-A0A4R4KLF8-F1
#
_entry.id   AF-A0A4R4KLF8-F1
#
_cell.length_a   1.000
_cell.length_b   1.000
_cell.length_c   1.000
_cell.angle_alpha   90.00
_cell.angle_beta   90.00
_cell.angle_gamma   90.00
#
_symmetry.space_group_name_H-M   'P 1'
#
loop_
_entity.id
_entity.type
_entity.pdbx_description
1 polymer ?
#
loop_
_entity_poly.entity_id
_entity_poly.type
_entity_poly.pdbx_seq_one_letter_code
_entity_poly.pdbx_strand_id
1 'polypeptide(L)' 'MLPAPNGFLDLRTYLHQRKIDAAWIRTVLDKYLKEYANQQTDCDLDLDHQVWEYRRVIVDFKQLIEDDNQPDQAD' A
#
# COMPACT_ATOMS: atom_id res chain seq x y z
N MET A 1 12.85 2.42 10.23
CA MET A 1 12.71 1.99 8.82
C MET A 1 14.05 1.44 8.32
N LEU A 2 14.06 0.41 7.48
CA LEU A 2 15.29 -0.04 6.80
C LEU A 2 15.62 0.97 5.70
N PRO A 3 16.85 1.55 5.66
CA PRO A 3 17.20 2.52 4.63
C PRO A 3 17.17 1.86 3.25
N ALA A 4 16.77 2.62 2.24
CA ALA A 4 16.83 2.15 0.86
C ALA A 4 18.27 1.72 0.53
N PRO A 5 18.48 0.55 -0.10
CA PRO A 5 19.81 0.11 -0.51
C PRO A 5 20.47 1.16 -1.42
N ASN A 6 21.80 1.23 -1.41
CA ASN A 6 22.54 2.14 -2.30
C ASN A 6 22.11 1.94 -3.77
N GLY A 7 21.69 3.02 -4.42
CA GLY A 7 21.19 3.02 -5.80
C GLY A 7 19.68 2.86 -5.94
N PHE A 8 18.94 2.60 -4.85
CA PHE A 8 17.49 2.59 -4.84
C PHE A 8 16.96 3.93 -4.34
N LEU A 9 16.07 4.54 -5.13
CA LEU A 9 15.31 5.68 -4.66
C LEU A 9 14.21 5.16 -3.74
N ASP A 10 14.12 5.77 -2.56
CA ASP A 10 12.97 5.58 -1.68
C ASP A 10 11.65 5.76 -2.47
N LEU A 11 10.71 4.85 -2.27
CA LEU A 11 9.48 4.78 -3.06
C LEU A 11 8.65 6.06 -2.90
N ARG A 12 8.58 6.63 -1.70
CA ARG A 12 7.86 7.88 -1.45
C ARG A 12 8.52 9.03 -2.18
N THR A 13 9.84 9.11 -2.12
CA THR A 13 10.62 10.10 -2.86
C THR A 13 10.37 9.99 -4.36
N TYR A 14 10.33 8.77 -4.89
CA TYR A 14 9.98 8.50 -6.29
C TYR A 14 8.57 8.99 -6.65
N LEU A 15 7.56 8.67 -5.82
CA LEU A 15 6.18 9.11 -6.01
C LEU A 15 6.03 10.63 -5.94
N HIS A 16 6.69 11.27 -4.97
CA HIS A 16 6.68 12.72 -4.80
C HIS A 16 7.34 13.44 -5.99
N GLN A 17 8.49 12.96 -6.48
CA GLN A 17 9.13 13.49 -7.69
C GLN A 17 8.22 13.42 -8.92
N ARG A 18 7.37 12.39 -9.00
CA ARG A 18 6.39 12.21 -10.07
C ARG A 18 5.07 12.96 -9.83
N LYS A 19 4.96 13.74 -8.75
CA LYS A 19 3.74 14.45 -8.32
C LYS A 19 2.55 13.49 -8.11
N ILE A 20 2.85 12.26 -7.70
CA ILE A 20 1.83 11.28 -7.34
C ILE A 20 1.58 11.43 -5.84
N ASP A 21 0.36 11.83 -5.49
CA ASP A 21 -0.04 12.03 -4.11
C ASP A 21 -0.26 10.68 -3.41
N ALA A 22 0.61 10.36 -2.45
CA ALA A 22 0.51 9.14 -1.65
C ALA A 22 -0.81 9.09 -0.84
N ALA A 23 -1.34 10.23 -0.39
CA ALA A 23 -2.62 10.30 0.30
C ALA A 23 -3.78 9.97 -0.65
N TRP A 24 -3.69 10.40 -1.91
CA TRP A 24 -4.63 10.00 -2.95
C TRP A 24 -4.55 8.50 -3.25
N ILE A 25 -3.35 7.94 -3.44
CA ILE A 25 -3.15 6.49 -3.63
C ILE A 25 -3.82 5.70 -2.49
N ARG A 26 -3.57 6.09 -1.24
CA ARG A 26 -4.19 5.46 -0.07
C ARG A 26 -5.70 5.46 -0.15
N THR A 27 -6.29 6.60 -0.51
CA THR A 27 -7.74 6.75 -0.63
C THR A 27 -8.33 5.84 -1.71
N VAL A 28 -7.65 5.73 -2.85
CA VAL A 28 -8.06 4.85 -3.95
C VAL A 28 -7.96 3.38 -3.54
N LEU A 29 -6.87 2.97 -2.87
CA LEU A 29 -6.69 1.60 -2.39
C LEU A 29 -7.70 1.22 -1.31
N ASP A 30 -8.02 2.14 -0.40
CA ASP A 30 -9.08 1.92 0.60
C ASP A 30 -10.45 1.77 -0.04
N LYS A 31 -10.73 2.54 -1.10
CA LYS A 31 -11.97 2.37 -1.86
C LYS A 31 -11.99 1.01 -2.56
N TYR A 32 -10.88 0.62 -3.20
CA TYR A 32 -10.75 -0.67 -3.87
C TYR A 32 -11.03 -1.84 -2.93
N LEU A 33 -10.43 -1.85 -1.73
CA LEU A 33 -10.66 -2.90 -0.72
C LEU A 33 -12.09 -2.91 -0.16
N LYS A 34 -12.82 -1.80 -0.26
CA LYS A 34 -14.22 -1.67 0.17
C LYS A 34 -15.24 -2.03 -0.91
N GLU A 35 -14.83 -2.18 -2.16
CA GLU A 35 -15.73 -2.56 -3.23
C GLU A 35 -16.20 -4.01 -3.04
N TYR A 36 -17.52 -4.21 -3.13
CA TYR A 36 -18.17 -5.50 -2.88
C TYR A 36 -17.56 -6.64 -3.70
N ALA A 37 -17.28 -6.40 -4.99
CA ALA A 37 -16.64 -7.38 -5.88
C ALA A 37 -15.25 -7.82 -5.41
N ASN A 38 -14.52 -6.95 -4.69
CA ASN A 38 -13.20 -7.25 -4.15
C ASN A 38 -13.27 -7.82 -2.73
N GLN A 39 -14.46 -7.90 -2.14
CA GLN A 39 -14.74 -8.49 -0.82
C GLN A 39 -15.32 -9.90 -0.92
N GLN A 40 -15.99 -10.23 -2.01
CA GLN A 40 -16.57 -11.56 -2.19
C GLN A 40 -15.50 -12.64 -2.40
N THR A 41 -15.84 -13.81 -1.89
CA THR A 41 -15.09 -15.07 -1.93
C THR A 41 -16.05 -16.20 -2.30
N ASP A 42 -17.14 -15.91 -3.03
CA ASP A 42 -18.14 -16.92 -3.46
C ASP A 42 -17.60 -17.83 -4.59
N CYS A 43 -16.28 -18.00 -4.65
CA CYS A 43 -15.56 -18.73 -5.67
C CYS A 43 -14.72 -19.84 -5.03
N ASP A 44 -14.16 -20.72 -5.88
CA ASP A 44 -13.30 -21.85 -5.51
C ASP A 44 -12.36 -21.60 -4.31
N LEU A 45 -12.15 -22.60 -3.44
CA LEU A 45 -11.30 -22.48 -2.24
C LEU A 45 -9.87 -22.02 -2.55
N ASP A 46 -9.35 -22.39 -3.73
CA ASP A 46 -8.03 -21.94 -4.20
C ASP A 46 -8.04 -20.46 -4.62
N LEU A 47 -9.17 -19.95 -5.10
CA LEU A 47 -9.37 -18.54 -5.41
C LEU A 47 -9.47 -17.71 -4.13
N ASP A 48 -10.11 -18.24 -3.09
CA ASP A 48 -10.26 -17.57 -1.80
C ASP A 48 -8.91 -17.25 -1.15
N HIS A 49 -7.98 -18.21 -1.16
CA HIS A 49 -6.63 -17.98 -0.68
C HIS A 49 -5.94 -16.86 -1.47
N GLN A 50 -6.04 -16.89 -2.81
CA GLN A 50 -5.40 -15.88 -3.67
C GLN A 50 -6.00 -14.50 -3.42
N VAL A 51 -7.32 -14.40 -3.29
CA VAL A 51 -8.01 -13.13 -2.98
C VAL A 51 -7.57 -12.60 -1.62
N TRP A 52 -7.43 -13.45 -0.61
CA TRP A 52 -6.92 -13.06 0.70
C TRP A 52 -5.47 -12.54 0.64
N GLU A 53 -4.58 -13.26 -0.06
CA GLU A 53 -3.20 -12.85 -0.26
C GLU A 53 -3.08 -11.50 -0.99
N TYR A 54 -3.87 -11.30 -2.04
CA TYR A 54 -3.93 -10.01 -2.74
C TYR A 54 -4.38 -8.86 -1.84
N ARG A 55 -5.40 -9.07 -1.00
CA ARG A 55 -5.82 -8.07 -0.02
C ARG A 55 -4.71 -7.74 0.96
N ARG A 56 -3.98 -8.75 1.45
CA ARG A 56 -2.85 -8.55 2.38
C ARG A 56 -1.76 -7.68 1.76
N VAL A 57 -1.33 -7.99 0.53
CA VAL A 57 -0.31 -7.20 -0.18
C VAL A 57 -0.72 -5.73 -0.34
N ILE A 58 -2.00 -5.47 -0.65
CA ILE A 58 -2.50 -4.09 -0.78
C ILE A 58 -2.51 -3.36 0.56
N VAL A 59 -2.86 -4.05 1.65
CA VAL A 59 -2.82 -3.50 3.01
C VAL A 59 -1.38 -3.17 3.42
N ASP A 60 -0.44 -4.09 3.20
CA ASP A 60 0.98 -3.90 3.52
C ASP A 60 1.56 -2.72 2.74
N PHE A 61 1.22 -2.62 1.45
CA PHE A 61 1.62 -1.47 0.61
C PHE A 61 1.04 -0.16 1.14
N LYS A 62 -0.21 -0.16 1.60
CA LYS A 62 -0.87 1.01 2.18
C LYS A 62 -0.19 1.48 3.48
N GLN A 63 0.28 0.55 4.31
CA GLN A 63 1.01 0.87 5.54
C GLN A 63 2.41 1.42 5.24
N LEU A 64 3.10 0.85 4.25
CA LEU A 64 4.43 1.30 3.84
C LEU A 64 4.44 2.76 3.37
N ILE A 65 3.37 3.23 2.73
CA ILE A 65 3.22 4.64 2.34
C ILE A 65 2.75 5.56 3.49
N GLU A 66 2.36 5.02 4.66
CA GLU A 66 1.82 5.74 5.82
C GLU A 66 2.84 6.00 6.94
N ASP A 67 3.72 5.04 7.24
CA ASP A 67 4.63 5.04 8.40
C ASP A 67 5.67 6.18 8.45
N ASP A 68 5.74 7.01 7.41
CA ASP A 68 6.75 8.06 7.25
C ASP A 68 6.17 9.49 7.39
N ASN A 69 4.88 9.61 7.74
CA ASN A 69 4.23 10.89 8.09
C ASN A 69 4.40 11.29 9.57
N GLN A 70 5.13 10.52 10.37
CA GLN A 70 5.61 11.03 11.65
C GLN A 70 6.78 11.97 11.34
N PRO A 71 6.70 13.27 11.67
CA PRO A 71 7.89 14.09 11.65
C PRO A 71 8.89 13.41 12.56
N ASP A 72 10.08 13.11 12.03
CA ASP A 72 11.26 12.74 12.79
C ASP A 72 11.28 13.66 14.01
N GLN A 73 10.98 13.12 15.20
CA GLN A 73 11.24 13.85 16.42
C GLN A 73 12.75 13.93 16.50
N ALA A 74 13.27 15.03 15.96
CA ALA A 74 14.64 15.46 16.17
C ALA A 74 14.83 15.67 17.67
N ASP A 75 15.44 14.69 18.33
CA ASP A 75 16.12 14.86 19.61
C ASP A 75 17.32 15.81 19.47
#